data_AF-A0A8K0G8Q9-F1
#
_entry.id   AF-A0A8K0G8Q9-F1
#
_cell.length_a   1.000
_cell.length_b   1.000
_cell.length_c   1.000
_cell.angle_alpha   90.00
_cell.angle_beta   90.00
_cell.angle_gamma   90.00
#
_symmetry.space_group_name_H-M   'P 1'
#
loop_
_entity.id
_entity.type
_entity.pdbx_description
1 polymer ?
#
loop_
_entity_poly.entity_id
_entity_poly.type
_entity_poly.pdbx_seq_one_letter_code
_entity_poly.pdbx_strand_id
1 'polypeptide(L)'
;MKFLLVVSLLVLLTFQVTYGRSLATRRPQCVCTRKVTAIMQDASGAYCVYYGGGEIRQWPCENREEWNEYFYNLARSSREPRCQCSGDVTAIMQDMTGTYCVYYGEDGNRQWGCENREEWEIYNSNSNSIDRYY
;
A
#
# COMPACT_ATOMS: atom_id res chain seq x y z
N MET A 1 -4.10 46.04 23.45
CA MET A 1 -4.62 44.67 23.67
C MET A 1 -5.21 44.09 22.37
N LYS A 2 -4.40 43.86 21.34
CA LYS A 2 -4.82 43.25 20.06
C LYS A 2 -3.85 42.17 19.54
N PHE A 3 -2.73 41.97 20.22
CA PHE A 3 -1.65 41.07 19.76
C PHE A 3 -1.75 39.63 20.27
N LEU A 4 -2.66 39.34 21.22
CA LEU A 4 -2.77 38.01 21.83
C LEU A 4 -3.68 37.03 21.08
N LEU A 5 -4.52 37.51 20.15
CA LEU A 5 -5.46 36.65 19.41
C LEU A 5 -4.86 35.99 18.16
N VAL A 6 -3.75 36.52 17.63
CA VAL A 6 -3.14 36.01 16.39
C VAL A 6 -2.30 34.74 16.66
N VAL A 7 -1.79 34.56 17.88
CA VAL A 7 -0.91 33.43 18.22
C VAL A 7 -1.70 32.12 18.38
N SER A 8 -2.97 32.17 18.83
CA SER A 8 -3.77 30.95 19.01
C SER A 8 -4.27 30.30 17.72
N LEU A 9 -4.39 31.03 16.61
CA LEU A 9 -4.85 30.43 15.34
C LEU A 9 -3.73 29.75 14.56
N LEU A 10 -2.46 30.12 14.80
CA LEU A 10 -1.30 29.55 14.12
C LEU A 10 -0.89 28.18 14.67
N VAL A 11 -1.27 27.84 15.90
CA VAL A 11 -0.94 26.53 16.51
C VAL A 11 -1.84 25.40 15.98
N LEU A 12 -3.01 25.71 15.42
CA LEU A 12 -3.90 24.69 14.84
C LEU A 12 -3.55 24.28 13.40
N LEU A 13 -2.64 24.99 12.73
CA LEU A 13 -2.28 24.74 11.33
C LEU A 13 -1.08 23.79 11.12
N THR A 14 -0.46 23.26 12.17
CA THR A 14 0.74 22.41 12.04
C THR A 14 0.54 20.94 12.42
N PHE A 15 -0.66 20.56 12.88
CA PHE A 15 -1.02 19.16 13.17
C PHE A 15 -1.92 18.55 12.08
N GLN A 16 -1.69 18.87 10.81
CA GLN A 16 -2.04 17.91 9.76
C GLN A 16 -0.79 17.08 9.52
N VAL A 17 -0.67 16.07 10.36
CA VAL A 17 0.37 15.06 10.32
C VAL A 17 0.45 14.55 8.88
N THR A 18 1.58 14.81 8.24
CA THR A 18 1.97 14.22 6.97
C THR A 18 2.20 12.72 7.17
N TYR A 19 1.11 11.96 7.29
CA TYR A 19 1.08 10.53 7.01
C TYR A 19 0.71 10.30 5.54
N GLY A 20 1.34 11.05 4.64
CA GLY A 20 1.51 10.59 3.27
C GLY A 20 2.62 9.54 3.25
N ARG A 21 2.40 8.39 3.92
CA ARG A 21 3.29 7.24 3.81
C ARG A 21 3.24 6.79 2.35
N SER A 22 4.37 6.97 1.66
CA SER A 22 4.71 6.31 0.40
C SER A 22 4.06 4.92 0.33
N LEU A 23 3.08 4.76 -0.58
CA LEU A 23 2.36 3.51 -0.84
C LEU A 23 3.20 2.44 -1.54
N ALA A 24 4.49 2.68 -1.79
CA ALA A 24 5.42 1.59 -1.99
C ALA A 24 5.46 0.82 -0.67
N THR A 25 4.79 -0.34 -0.63
CA THR A 25 4.71 -1.20 0.56
C THR A 25 6.13 -1.72 0.82
N ARG A 26 6.98 -0.92 1.44
CA ARG A 26 8.38 -1.26 1.66
C ARG A 26 8.39 -2.48 2.55
N ARG A 27 9.07 -3.54 2.10
CA ARG A 27 9.22 -4.76 2.89
C ARG A 27 9.79 -4.38 4.27
N PRO A 28 9.09 -4.70 5.37
CA PRO A 28 9.55 -4.36 6.70
C PRO A 28 10.86 -5.09 7.03
N GLN A 29 11.68 -4.47 7.87
CA GLN A 29 12.88 -5.13 8.40
C GLN A 29 12.47 -6.03 9.56
N CYS A 30 13.07 -7.22 9.67
CA CYS A 30 12.76 -8.13 10.77
C CYS A 30 13.34 -7.61 12.09
N VAL A 31 12.51 -7.53 13.13
CA VAL A 31 12.94 -7.18 14.49
C VAL A 31 13.13 -8.45 15.32
N CYS A 32 14.29 -8.57 15.97
CA CYS A 32 14.66 -9.69 16.83
C CYS A 32 15.34 -9.17 18.10
N THR A 33 14.79 -9.45 19.28
CA THR A 33 15.39 -9.03 20.57
C THR A 33 16.44 -10.02 21.10
N ARG A 34 16.38 -11.27 20.66
CA ARG A 34 17.35 -12.31 21.03
C ARG A 34 18.54 -12.32 20.07
N LYS A 35 19.64 -12.95 20.51
CA LYS A 35 20.84 -13.16 19.68
C LYS A 35 20.45 -13.90 18.41
N VAL A 36 20.64 -13.24 17.27
CA VAL A 36 20.41 -13.78 15.93
C VAL A 36 21.71 -13.83 15.15
N THR A 37 21.80 -14.79 14.25
CA THR A 37 22.92 -14.95 13.31
C THR A 37 22.49 -14.69 11.87
N ALA A 38 21.19 -14.85 11.58
CA ALA A 38 20.64 -14.60 10.26
C ALA A 38 19.15 -14.22 10.35
N ILE A 39 18.66 -13.61 9.28
CA ILE A 39 17.24 -13.41 9.01
C ILE A 39 16.90 -14.24 7.78
N MET A 40 15.91 -15.12 7.90
CA MET A 40 15.41 -15.93 6.79
C MET A 40 14.06 -15.40 6.34
N GLN A 41 13.79 -15.42 5.03
CA GLN A 41 12.54 -14.97 4.46
C GLN A 41 12.05 -15.98 3.42
N ASP A 42 10.76 -16.30 3.48
CA ASP A 42 10.08 -17.15 2.51
C ASP A 42 8.68 -16.59 2.20
N ALA A 43 7.87 -17.34 1.45
CA ALA A 43 6.51 -16.93 1.09
C ALA A 43 5.56 -16.86 2.30
N SER A 44 5.90 -17.52 3.41
CA SER A 44 5.08 -17.60 4.63
C SER A 44 5.45 -16.51 5.65
N GLY A 45 6.62 -15.88 5.52
CA GLY A 45 7.02 -14.82 6.44
C GLY A 45 8.51 -14.53 6.47
N ALA A 46 8.89 -13.79 7.50
CA ALA A 46 10.28 -13.58 7.88
C ALA A 46 10.52 -14.10 9.29
N TYR A 47 11.73 -14.60 9.50
CA TYR A 47 12.12 -15.32 10.69
C TYR A 47 13.49 -14.90 11.19
N CYS A 48 13.59 -14.77 12.51
CA CYS A 48 14.84 -14.67 13.23
C CYS A 48 15.46 -16.07 13.32
N VAL A 49 16.74 -16.19 12.97
CA VAL A 49 17.46 -17.48 13.02
C VAL A 49 18.73 -17.35 13.86
N TYR A 50 18.94 -18.32 14.75
CA TYR A 50 20.16 -18.48 15.51
C TYR A 50 20.82 -19.82 15.20
N TYR A 51 22.09 -19.75 14.82
CA TYR A 51 22.99 -20.89 14.68
C TYR A 51 24.03 -20.85 15.81
N GLY A 52 24.04 -21.85 16.68
CA GLY A 52 25.07 -21.94 17.71
C GLY A 52 24.94 -23.16 18.61
N GLY A 53 26.08 -23.66 19.07
CA GLY A 53 26.13 -24.82 19.98
C GLY A 53 25.63 -26.13 19.36
N GLY A 54 25.62 -26.25 18.03
CA GLY A 54 25.06 -27.41 17.32
C GLY A 54 23.54 -27.38 17.14
N GLU A 55 22.86 -26.32 17.61
CA GLU A 55 21.42 -26.16 17.45
C GLU A 55 21.07 -25.06 16.43
N ILE A 56 19.91 -25.25 15.79
CA ILE A 56 19.26 -24.25 14.94
C ILE A 56 17.95 -23.86 15.62
N ARG A 57 17.78 -22.57 15.90
CA ARG A 57 16.53 -22.03 16.43
C ARG A 57 15.97 -21.02 15.46
N GLN A 58 14.68 -21.15 15.15
CA GLN A 58 13.93 -20.25 14.29
C GLN A 58 12.68 -19.79 15.01
N TRP A 59 12.39 -18.50 14.93
CA TRP A 59 11.12 -17.94 15.41
C TRP A 59 10.68 -16.78 14.53
N PRO A 60 9.38 -16.44 14.50
CA PRO A 60 8.88 -15.32 13.71
C PRO A 60 9.51 -13.99 14.14
N CYS A 61 9.59 -13.03 13.22
CA CYS A 61 9.94 -11.65 13.56
C CYS A 61 8.98 -11.09 14.62
N GLU A 62 9.52 -10.27 15.52
CA GLU A 62 8.77 -9.72 16.65
C GLU A 62 7.88 -8.53 16.25
N ASN A 63 8.18 -7.87 15.14
CA ASN A 63 7.31 -6.86 14.51
C ASN A 63 6.24 -7.51 13.61
N ARG A 64 5.46 -8.44 14.19
CA ARG A 64 4.50 -9.23 13.43
C ARG A 64 3.39 -8.38 12.81
N GLU A 65 2.97 -7.30 13.46
CA GLU A 65 1.95 -6.38 12.92
C GLU A 65 2.40 -5.74 11.59
N GLU A 66 3.64 -5.27 11.51
CA GLU A 66 4.19 -4.66 10.29
C GLU A 66 4.25 -5.67 9.13
N TRP A 67 4.63 -6.91 9.43
CA TRP A 67 4.63 -8.00 8.44
C TRP A 67 3.22 -8.36 7.98
N ASN A 68 2.26 -8.44 8.91
CA ASN A 68 0.86 -8.71 8.57
C ASN A 68 0.29 -7.61 7.67
N GLU A 69 0.55 -6.34 7.99
CA GLU A 69 0.15 -5.19 7.18
C GLU A 69 0.80 -5.24 5.79
N TYR A 70 2.09 -5.55 5.72
CA TYR A 70 2.81 -5.75 4.46
C TYR A 70 2.16 -6.84 3.60
N PHE A 71 1.90 -8.03 4.16
CA PHE A 71 1.30 -9.14 3.41
C PHE A 71 -0.15 -8.86 3.01
N TYR A 72 -0.93 -8.20 3.87
CA TYR A 72 -2.29 -7.79 3.55
C TYR A 72 -2.33 -6.81 2.37
N ASN A 73 -1.45 -5.80 2.39
CA ASN A 73 -1.34 -4.82 1.32
C ASN A 73 -0.77 -5.45 0.04
N LEU A 74 0.21 -6.35 0.17
CA LEU A 74 0.77 -7.09 -0.98
C LEU A 74 -0.32 -7.92 -1.67
N ALA A 75 -1.14 -8.65 -0.92
CA ALA A 75 -2.23 -9.45 -1.46
C ALA A 75 -3.34 -8.61 -2.12
N ARG A 76 -3.60 -7.40 -1.60
CA ARG A 76 -4.50 -6.43 -2.24
C ARG A 76 -3.92 -5.89 -3.54
N SER A 77 -2.63 -5.59 -3.54
CA SER A 77 -1.93 -5.01 -4.68
C SER A 77 -1.59 -5.99 -5.80
N SER A 78 -1.64 -7.29 -5.55
CA SER A 78 -1.38 -8.31 -6.57
C SER A 78 -2.60 -8.64 -7.42
N ARG A 79 -3.79 -8.21 -6.99
CA ARG A 79 -5.04 -8.37 -7.74
C ARG A 79 -5.36 -7.08 -8.46
N GLU A 80 -5.61 -7.18 -9.76
CA GLU A 80 -6.12 -6.06 -10.53
C GLU A 80 -7.44 -5.57 -9.90
N PRO A 81 -7.51 -4.30 -9.48
CA PRO A 81 -8.70 -3.77 -8.84
C PRO A 81 -9.84 -3.66 -9.86
N ARG A 82 -11.07 -3.92 -9.42
CA ARG A 82 -12.26 -3.67 -10.26
C ARG A 82 -12.51 -2.17 -10.34
N CYS A 83 -12.73 -1.65 -11.54
CA CYS A 83 -13.07 -0.25 -11.74
C CYS A 83 -14.37 0.10 -11.00
N GLN A 84 -14.31 1.09 -10.11
CA GLN A 84 -15.50 1.65 -9.45
C GLN A 84 -15.95 2.90 -10.19
N CYS A 85 -17.26 3.00 -10.40
CA CYS A 85 -17.89 4.05 -11.18
C CYS A 85 -19.18 4.48 -10.50
N SER A 86 -19.41 5.79 -10.41
CA SER A 86 -20.68 6.39 -10.01
C SER A 86 -21.47 6.86 -11.23
N GLY A 87 -22.76 7.11 -11.04
CA GLY A 87 -23.66 7.57 -12.11
C GLY A 87 -24.15 6.45 -13.03
N ASP A 88 -24.73 6.85 -14.16
CA ASP A 88 -25.29 5.94 -15.13
C ASP A 88 -24.17 5.37 -15.99
N VAL A 89 -23.69 4.19 -15.62
CA VAL A 89 -22.62 3.48 -16.34
C VAL A 89 -23.26 2.39 -17.18
N THR A 90 -22.88 2.30 -18.44
CA THR A 90 -23.35 1.23 -19.33
C THR A 90 -22.33 0.11 -19.50
N ALA A 91 -21.04 0.43 -19.40
CA ALA A 91 -19.98 -0.57 -19.48
C ALA A 91 -18.69 -0.10 -18.80
N ILE A 92 -17.77 -1.05 -18.63
CA ILE A 92 -16.36 -0.80 -18.32
C ILE A 92 -15.55 -1.10 -19.59
N MET A 93 -14.72 -0.16 -20.00
CA MET A 93 -13.83 -0.30 -21.16
C MET A 93 -12.38 -0.39 -20.69
N GLN A 94 -11.60 -1.30 -21.27
CA GLN A 94 -10.18 -1.42 -21.02
C GLN A 94 -9.44 -1.34 -22.35
N ASP A 95 -8.41 -0.52 -22.42
CA ASP A 95 -7.52 -0.37 -23.57
C ASP A 95 -6.04 -0.33 -23.12
N MET A 96 -5.13 -0.03 -24.04
CA MET A 96 -3.69 0.04 -23.75
C MET A 96 -3.31 1.19 -22.80
N THR A 97 -4.18 2.18 -22.64
CA THR A 97 -3.96 3.39 -21.83
C THR A 97 -4.58 3.29 -20.44
N GLY A 98 -5.57 2.41 -20.25
CA GLY A 98 -6.10 2.09 -18.93
C GLY A 98 -7.50 1.48 -18.94
N THR A 99 -8.14 1.55 -17.78
CA THR A 99 -9.50 1.07 -17.55
C THR A 99 -10.42 2.26 -17.22
N TYR A 100 -11.60 2.28 -17.80
CA TYR A 100 -12.52 3.43 -17.80
C TYR A 100 -13.97 3.02 -17.59
N CYS A 101 -14.71 3.92 -16.95
CA CYS A 101 -16.17 3.92 -16.91
C CYS A 101 -16.70 4.53 -18.20
N VAL A 102 -17.68 3.89 -18.85
CA VAL A 102 -18.30 4.43 -20.06
C VAL A 102 -19.83 4.43 -19.97
N TYR A 103 -20.41 5.50 -20.49
CA TYR A 103 -21.85 5.67 -20.70
C TYR A 103 -22.13 5.84 -22.18
N TYR A 104 -23.05 5.04 -22.70
CA TYR A 104 -23.62 5.16 -24.03
C TYR A 104 -25.11 5.47 -23.88
N GLY A 105 -25.53 6.68 -24.25
CA GLY A 105 -26.92 7.09 -24.14
C GLY A 105 -27.32 8.13 -25.18
N GLU A 106 -28.61 8.49 -25.18
CA GLU A 106 -29.19 9.41 -26.15
C GLU A 106 -28.59 10.83 -26.05
N ASP A 107 -28.20 11.24 -24.84
CA ASP A 107 -27.55 12.52 -24.56
C ASP A 107 -26.06 12.55 -24.94
N GLY A 108 -25.56 11.45 -25.51
CA GLY A 108 -24.19 11.31 -25.99
C GLY A 108 -23.34 10.35 -25.16
N ASN A 109 -22.14 10.09 -25.67
CA ASN A 109 -21.20 9.14 -25.08
C ASN A 109 -20.27 9.85 -24.09
N ARG A 110 -20.07 9.26 -22.91
CA ARG A 110 -19.14 9.77 -21.89
C ARG A 110 -18.16 8.69 -21.45
N GLN A 111 -16.93 9.09 -21.19
CA GLN A 111 -15.87 8.24 -20.65
C GLN A 111 -15.16 8.98 -19.52
N TRP A 112 -14.93 8.30 -18.41
CA TRP A 112 -14.14 8.83 -17.29
C TRP A 112 -13.33 7.74 -16.62
N GLY A 113 -12.27 8.13 -15.90
CA GLY A 113 -11.42 7.19 -15.18
C GLY A 113 -12.13 6.57 -13.97
N CYS A 114 -11.63 5.41 -13.54
CA CYS A 114 -12.12 4.74 -12.34
C CYS A 114 -11.99 5.63 -11.10
N GLU A 115 -13.00 5.59 -10.23
CA GLU A 115 -13.09 6.44 -9.03
C GLU A 115 -12.29 5.87 -7.86
N ASN A 116 -12.02 4.56 -7.84
CA ASN A 116 -11.14 3.91 -6.86
C ASN A 116 -9.65 4.10 -7.19
N ARG A 117 -9.27 5.36 -7.41
CA ARG A 117 -7.93 5.72 -7.91
C ARG A 117 -6.80 5.28 -6.99
N GLU A 118 -7.01 5.30 -5.67
CA GLU A 118 -6.02 4.85 -4.68
C GLU A 118 -5.70 3.35 -4.81
N GLU A 119 -6.70 2.49 -5.03
CA GLU A 119 -6.47 1.06 -5.25
C GLU A 119 -5.65 0.81 -6.53
N TRP A 120 -5.94 1.56 -7.60
CA TRP A 120 -5.18 1.50 -8.86
C TRP A 120 -3.75 1.99 -8.71
N GLU A 121 -3.51 3.04 -7.93
CA GLU A 121 -2.16 3.54 -7.66
C GLU A 121 -1.34 2.50 -6.87
N ILE A 122 -1.95 1.83 -5.90
CA ILE A 122 -1.33 0.74 -5.15
C ILE A 122 -0.98 -0.42 -6.08
N TYR A 123 -1.93 -0.88 -6.89
CA TYR A 123 -1.73 -1.98 -7.86
C TYR A 123 -0.59 -1.66 -8.84
N ASN A 124 -0.62 -0.49 -9.47
CA ASN A 124 0.38 -0.08 -10.45
C ASN A 124 1.78 0.11 -9.84
N SER A 125 1.87 0.62 -8.60
CA SER A 125 3.16 0.80 -7.92
C SER A 125 3.82 -0.55 -7.59
N ASN A 126 3.02 -1.56 -7.25
CA ASN A 126 3.53 -2.88 -6.91
C ASN A 126 3.80 -3.75 -8.14
N SER A 127 3.00 -3.67 -9.22
CA SER A 127 3.31 -4.34 -10.50
C SER A 127 4.70 -3.95 -11.02
N ASN A 128 5.01 -2.64 -11.03
CA ASN A 128 6.31 -2.13 -11.47
C ASN A 128 7.48 -2.54 -10.57
N SER A 129 7.22 -2.99 -9.34
CA SER A 129 8.25 -3.46 -8.41
C SER A 129 8.58 -4.95 -8.60
N ILE A 130 7.65 -5.74 -9.10
CA ILE A 130 7.81 -7.18 -9.33
C ILE A 130 8.63 -7.43 -10.60
N ASP A 131 8.45 -6.61 -11.64
CA ASP A 131 9.19 -6.70 -12.91
C ASP A 131 10.68 -6.33 -12.81
N ARG A 132 11.15 -5.82 -11.66
CA ARG A 132 12.59 -5.49 -11.45
C ARG A 132 13.43 -6.64 -10.90
N TYR A 133 12.83 -7.79 -10.63
CA TYR A 133 13.52 -8.96 -10.06
C TYR A 133 13.55 -10.17 -10.99
N TYR A 134 13.15 -10.01 -12.26
CA TYR A 134 13.30 -11.01 -13.32
C TYR A 134 14.21 -10.50 -14.44
#